data_AF-A0A550BVE9-F1
#
_entry.id   AF-A0A550BVE9-F1
#
_cell.length_a   1.000
_cell.length_b   1.000
_cell.length_c   1.000
_cell.angle_alpha   90.00
_cell.angle_beta   90.00
_cell.angle_gamma   90.00
#
_symmetry.space_group_name_H-M   'P 1'
#
loop_
_entity.id
_entity.type
_entity.pdbx_description
1 polymer ?
#
loop_
_entity_poly.entity_id
_entity_poly.type
_entity_poly.pdbx_seq_one_letter_code
_entity_poly.pdbx_strand_id
1 'polypeptide(L)'
;LGDTILGFWRRWCDRAEEGRFNVLYPRYTSDRGKIPFVDNPIVATQFWADSGYRRWMPDIRKINILDRRMLVSKKRTTNLFDLTSLWKTVVLSRLEDDSIDDL
;
A
#
# COMPACT_ATOMS: atom_id res chain seq x y z
N LEU A 1 6.40 -12.20 -12.84
CA LEU A 1 5.38 -11.13 -12.80
C LEU A 1 4.98 -10.81 -11.36
N GLY A 2 4.44 -11.76 -10.58
CA GLY A 2 4.17 -11.55 -9.14
C GLY A 2 5.40 -11.07 -8.37
N ASP A 3 6.52 -11.79 -8.46
CA ASP A 3 7.78 -11.39 -7.79
C ASP A 3 8.34 -10.06 -8.29
N THR A 4 8.07 -9.71 -9.55
CA THR A 4 8.47 -8.43 -10.13
C THR A 4 7.67 -7.27 -9.51
N ILE A 5 6.35 -7.45 -9.34
CA ILE A 5 5.45 -6.46 -8.75
C ILE A 5 5.70 -6.34 -7.25
N LEU A 6 5.72 -7.45 -6.51
CA LEU A 6 6.00 -7.43 -5.07
C LEU A 6 7.42 -6.92 -4.79
N GLY A 7 8.40 -7.30 -5.62
CA GLY A 7 9.76 -6.81 -5.53
C GLY A 7 9.89 -5.31 -5.82
N PHE A 8 9.09 -4.77 -6.75
CA PHE A 8 9.00 -3.32 -6.95
C PHE A 8 8.51 -2.62 -5.69
N TRP A 9 7.40 -3.09 -5.12
CA TRP A 9 6.80 -2.43 -3.95
C TRP A 9 7.65 -2.55 -2.69
N ARG A 10 8.32 -3.68 -2.45
CA ARG A 10 9.32 -3.80 -1.37
C ARG A 10 10.37 -2.70 -1.48
N ARG A 11 11.01 -2.57 -2.64
CA ARG A 11 12.01 -1.54 -2.89
C ARG A 11 11.44 -0.12 -2.82
N TRP A 12 10.20 0.07 -3.24
CA TRP A 12 9.56 1.38 -3.14
C TRP A 12 9.37 1.78 -1.67
N CYS A 13 8.85 0.88 -0.82
CA CYS A 13 8.65 1.12 0.62
C CYS A 13 9.96 1.48 1.31
N ASP A 14 11.02 0.69 1.11
CA ASP A 14 12.34 0.95 1.73
C ASP A 14 12.87 2.34 1.36
N ARG A 15 12.77 2.69 0.07
CA ARG A 15 13.22 3.99 -0.43
C ARG A 15 12.34 5.14 0.06
N ALA A 16 11.05 4.91 0.23
CA ALA A 16 10.10 5.92 0.68
C ALA A 16 10.31 6.31 2.15
N GLU A 17 10.74 5.37 3.00
CA GLU A 17 11.13 5.65 4.40
C GLU A 17 12.36 6.54 4.48
N GLU A 18 13.32 6.29 3.59
CA GLU A 18 14.59 7.02 3.47
C GLU A 18 14.46 8.32 2.65
N GLY A 19 13.30 8.57 2.03
CA GLY A 19 13.07 9.74 1.17
C GLY A 19 13.81 9.70 -0.18
N ARG A 20 14.28 8.53 -0.62
CA ARG A 20 15.11 8.35 -1.82
C ARG A 20 14.27 8.08 -3.08
N PHE A 21 13.67 9.12 -3.64
CA PHE A 21 12.83 8.99 -4.84
C PHE A 21 13.59 9.23 -6.15
N ASN A 22 13.12 8.62 -7.24
CA ASN A 22 13.59 8.87 -8.61
C ASN A 22 12.48 8.53 -9.63
N VAL A 23 12.78 8.58 -10.93
CA VAL A 23 11.79 8.29 -12.00
C VAL A 23 11.23 6.87 -11.91
N LEU A 24 12.02 5.90 -11.49
CA LEU A 24 11.60 4.49 -11.34
C LEU A 24 10.85 4.25 -10.03
N TYR A 25 11.19 4.99 -8.97
CA TYR A 25 10.54 4.94 -7.66
C TYR A 25 10.00 6.33 -7.34
N PRO A 26 8.90 6.74 -7.99
CA PRO A 26 8.38 8.08 -7.87
C PRO A 26 7.85 8.31 -6.47
N ARG A 27 7.92 9.57 -6.03
CA ARG A 27 7.28 9.97 -4.78
C ARG A 27 5.77 9.83 -4.92
N TYR A 28 5.10 9.49 -3.81
CA TYR A 28 3.65 9.62 -3.78
C TYR A 28 3.27 11.10 -3.84
N THR A 29 2.29 11.37 -4.69
CA THR A 29 1.71 12.69 -4.89
C THR A 29 0.20 12.52 -4.78
N SER A 30 -0.47 13.42 -4.07
CA SER A 30 -1.92 13.32 -3.79
C SER A 30 -2.80 13.44 -5.04
N ASP A 31 -2.24 13.89 -6.16
CA ASP A 31 -2.87 13.92 -7.49
C ASP A 31 -2.94 12.53 -8.16
N ARG A 32 -2.09 11.58 -7.76
CA ARG A 32 -1.97 10.25 -8.39
C ARG A 32 -2.85 9.17 -7.77
N GLY A 33 -3.41 9.41 -6.58
CA GLY A 33 -4.25 8.45 -5.88
C GLY A 33 -5.37 9.14 -5.12
N LYS A 34 -6.62 8.80 -5.44
CA LYS A 34 -7.81 9.18 -4.64
C LYS A 34 -7.90 8.37 -3.33
N ILE A 35 -6.76 7.97 -2.76
CA ILE A 35 -6.72 7.21 -1.53
C ILE A 35 -6.69 8.24 -0.39
N PRO A 36 -7.69 8.24 0.51
CA PRO A 36 -7.68 9.15 1.64
C PRO A 36 -6.44 8.91 2.50
N PHE A 37 -5.92 9.96 3.13
CA PHE A 37 -4.91 9.79 4.16
C PHE A 37 -5.53 9.03 5.32
N VAL A 38 -4.88 7.95 5.74
CA VAL A 38 -5.35 7.09 6.84
C VAL A 38 -4.38 7.26 7.99
N ASP A 39 -4.80 7.97 9.04
CA ASP A 39 -3.99 8.16 10.26
C ASP A 39 -4.24 7.01 11.24
N ASN A 40 -3.85 5.80 10.83
CA ASN A 40 -4.00 4.61 11.65
C ASN A 40 -2.73 3.74 11.56
N PRO A 41 -1.95 3.59 12.65
CA PRO A 41 -0.66 2.90 12.64
C PRO A 41 -0.75 1.39 12.38
N ILE A 42 -1.96 0.80 12.48
CA ILE A 42 -2.22 -0.61 12.17
C ILE A 42 -2.15 -0.84 10.65
N VAL A 43 -2.67 0.09 9.86
CA VAL A 43 -2.80 -0.05 8.39
C VAL A 43 -1.95 0.94 7.60
N ALA A 44 -1.35 1.93 8.26
CA ALA A 44 -0.57 3.00 7.64
C ALA A 44 0.83 3.17 8.26
N THR A 45 1.71 3.83 7.53
CA THR A 45 3.06 4.24 7.95
C THR A 45 3.37 5.61 7.36
N GLN A 46 4.22 6.37 8.05
CA GLN A 46 4.64 7.69 7.59
C GLN A 46 5.75 7.57 6.54
N PHE A 47 5.48 8.04 5.33
CA PHE A 47 6.48 8.16 4.26
C PHE A 47 6.74 9.63 3.91
N TRP A 48 7.92 9.91 3.32
CA TRP A 48 8.23 11.23 2.81
C TRP A 48 7.35 11.57 1.58
N ALA A 49 6.60 12.67 1.65
CA ALA A 49 5.67 13.12 0.61
C ALA A 49 6.20 14.35 -0.16
N ASP A 50 5.56 14.69 -1.28
CA ASP A 50 5.91 15.80 -2.20
C ASP A 50 6.10 17.14 -1.51
N SER A 51 5.26 17.42 -0.54
CA SER A 51 5.31 18.59 0.34
C SER A 51 6.55 18.70 1.22
N GLY A 52 7.47 17.73 1.22
CA GLY A 52 8.67 17.73 2.07
C GLY A 52 8.40 17.35 3.53
N TYR A 53 7.16 16.99 3.86
CA TYR A 53 6.76 16.47 5.16
C TYR A 53 6.49 14.96 5.06
N ARG A 54 6.58 14.29 6.21
CA ARG A 54 6.10 12.92 6.34
C ARG A 54 4.56 12.91 6.39
N ARG A 55 3.93 12.00 5.64
CA ARG A 55 2.48 11.82 5.64
C ARG A 55 2.11 10.38 5.92
N TRP A 56 1.01 10.20 6.64
CA TRP A 56 0.40 8.91 6.87
C TRP A 56 -0.18 8.34 5.59
N MET A 57 0.30 7.16 5.22
CA MET A 57 -0.12 6.47 4.01
C MET A 57 -0.36 5.00 4.30
N PRO A 58 -1.38 4.38 3.68
CA PRO A 58 -1.58 2.94 3.77
C PRO A 58 -0.32 2.18 3.39
N ASP A 59 0.10 1.24 4.26
CA ASP A 59 1.30 0.46 4.08
C ASP A 59 0.94 -1.01 3.84
N ILE A 60 1.17 -1.47 2.61
CA ILE A 60 0.87 -2.84 2.19
C ILE A 60 1.75 -3.89 2.89
N ARG A 61 2.82 -3.50 3.59
CA ARG A 61 3.60 -4.40 4.45
C ARG A 61 2.79 -4.84 5.66
N LYS A 62 1.89 -3.97 6.17
CA LYS A 62 1.09 -4.23 7.38
C LYS A 62 0.09 -5.38 7.23
N ILE A 63 -0.30 -5.71 6.00
CA ILE A 63 -1.19 -6.83 5.67
C ILE A 63 -0.43 -8.11 5.31
N ASN A 64 0.91 -8.09 5.39
CA ASN A 64 1.79 -9.21 5.05
C ASN A 64 1.53 -9.79 3.65
N ILE A 65 1.25 -8.93 2.66
CA ILE A 65 0.96 -9.37 1.28
C ILE A 65 2.24 -9.57 0.48
N LEU A 66 3.30 -8.85 0.83
CA LEU A 66 4.59 -8.89 0.14
C LEU A 66 5.29 -10.23 0.34
N ASP A 67 5.04 -10.93 1.44
CA ASP A 67 5.65 -12.23 1.75
C ASP A 67 4.76 -13.42 1.37
N ARG A 68 3.61 -13.16 0.75
CA ARG A 68 2.71 -14.21 0.25
C ARG A 68 3.08 -14.61 -1.16
N ARG A 69 3.00 -15.91 -1.44
CA ARG A 69 3.13 -16.45 -2.80
C ARG A 69 1.89 -16.07 -3.62
N MET A 70 2.07 -15.27 -4.66
CA MET A 70 1.00 -14.94 -5.60
C MET A 70 0.74 -16.10 -6.56
N LEU A 71 -0.46 -16.68 -6.50
CA LEU A 71 -0.92 -17.68 -7.47
C LEU A 71 -1.55 -16.98 -8.68
N VAL A 72 -0.73 -16.69 -9.70
CA VAL A 72 -1.19 -16.13 -10.97
C VAL A 72 -1.69 -17.24 -11.90
N SER A 73 -3.00 -17.29 -12.17
CA SER A 73 -3.56 -18.17 -13.19
C SER A 73 -3.39 -17.56 -14.58
N LYS A 74 -2.72 -18.26 -15.52
CA LYS A 74 -2.61 -17.81 -16.92
C LYS A 74 -3.97 -17.59 -17.61
N LYS A 75 -5.04 -18.25 -17.14
CA LYS A 75 -6.40 -18.14 -17.70
C LYS A 75 -7.23 -17.00 -17.10
N ARG A 76 -6.81 -16.45 -15.95
CA ARG A 76 -7.51 -15.33 -15.28
C ARG A 76 -6.47 -14.31 -14.82
N THR A 77 -6.23 -13.31 -15.65
CA THR A 77 -5.50 -12.08 -15.30
C THR A 77 -6.19 -11.28 -14.18
N THR A 78 -7.39 -11.69 -13.75
CA THR A 78 -8.19 -11.16 -12.64
C THR A 78 -7.47 -11.21 -11.28
N ASN A 79 -6.48 -12.09 -11.11
CA ASN A 79 -5.78 -12.31 -9.83
C ASN A 79 -5.20 -11.03 -9.19
N LEU A 80 -4.73 -10.06 -10.00
CA LEU A 80 -4.07 -8.87 -9.47
C LEU A 80 -5.11 -7.82 -9.05
N PHE A 81 -6.19 -7.70 -9.81
CA PHE A 81 -7.33 -6.86 -9.48
C PHE A 81 -8.09 -7.38 -8.26
N ASP A 82 -8.25 -8.71 -8.16
CA ASP A 82 -8.82 -9.36 -6.98
C ASP A 82 -8.01 -9.04 -5.73
N LEU A 83 -6.68 -8.91 -5.87
CA LEU A 83 -5.79 -8.59 -4.76
C LEU A 83 -5.84 -7.11 -4.35
N THR A 84 -6.01 -6.19 -5.31
CA THR A 84 -6.33 -4.79 -4.99
C THR A 84 -7.71 -4.64 -4.36
N SER A 85 -8.69 -5.42 -4.79
CA SER A 85 -10.03 -5.44 -4.20
C SER A 85 -9.99 -6.03 -2.79
N LEU A 86 -9.27 -7.13 -2.58
CA LEU A 86 -9.06 -7.74 -1.26
C LEU A 86 -8.32 -6.78 -0.32
N TRP A 87 -7.30 -6.08 -0.82
CA TRP A 87 -6.60 -5.05 -0.05
C TRP A 87 -7.57 -3.93 0.38
N LYS A 88 -8.37 -3.41 -0.56
CA LYS A 88 -9.37 -2.39 -0.28
C LYS A 88 -10.39 -2.87 0.76
N THR A 89 -10.90 -4.10 0.64
CA THR A 89 -11.84 -4.69 1.60
C THR A 89 -11.22 -4.84 2.98
N VAL A 90 -9.98 -5.35 3.09
CA VAL A 90 -9.30 -5.53 4.38
C VAL A 90 -9.02 -4.18 5.06
N VAL A 91 -8.58 -3.19 4.29
CA VAL A 91 -8.34 -1.84 4.83
C VAL A 91 -9.64 -1.20 5.31
N LEU A 92 -10.72 -1.28 4.51
CA LEU A 92 -12.02 -0.72 4.89
C LEU A 92 -12.61 -1.43 6.11
N SER A 93 -12.58 -2.76 6.15
CA SER A 93 -13.08 -3.56 7.28
C SER A 93 -12.35 -3.23 8.58
N ARG A 94 -11.02 -3.05 8.54
CA ARG A 94 -10.27 -2.68 9.75
C ARG A 94 -10.54 -1.25 10.21
N LEU A 95 -10.76 -0.32 9.28
CA LEU A 95 -11.15 1.03 9.62
C LEU A 95 -12.57 1.08 10.23
N GLU A 96 -13.48 0.24 9.73
CA GLU A 96 -14.83 0.08 10.29
C GLU A 96 -14.76 -0.52 11.71
N ASP A 97 -13.98 -1.57 11.93
CA ASP A 97 -13.80 -2.20 13.25
C ASP A 97 -13.21 -1.22 14.28
N ASP A 98 -12.15 -0.48 13.92
CA ASP A 98 -11.54 0.52 14.81
C ASP A 98 -12.51 1.68 15.13
N SER A 99 -13.41 2.04 14.20
CA SER A 99 -14.43 3.07 14.46
C SER A 99 -15.61 2.60 15.32
N ILE A 100 -15.78 1.29 15.51
CA ILE A 100 -16.81 0.71 16.40
C ILE A 100 -16.28 0.58 17.83
N ASP A 101 -14.98 0.33 18.02
CA ASP A 101 -14.34 0.26 19.35
C ASP A 101 -14.16 1.63 20.03
N ASP A 102 -14.31 2.74 19.28
CA ASP A 102 -14.24 4.13 19.78
C ASP A 102 -15.61 4.71 20.24
N LEU A 103 -16.67 3.89 20.38
CA LEU A 103 -18.02 4.24 20.85
C LEU A 103 -18.37 3.57 22.20
#